data_AF-A0A3N4HJF9-F1
#
_entry.id   AF-A0A3N4HJF9-F1
#
_cell.length_a   1.000
_cell.length_b   1.000
_cell.length_c   1.000
_cell.angle_alpha   90.00
_cell.angle_beta   90.00
_cell.angle_gamma   90.00
#
_symmetry.space_group_name_H-M   'P 1'
#
loop_
_entity.id
_entity.type
_entity.pdbx_description
1 polymer ?
#
loop_
_entity_poly.entity_id
_entity_poly.type
_entity_poly.pdbx_seq_one_letter_code
_entity_poly.pdbx_strand_id
1 'polypeptide(L)'
;MSQTIQNLIQKMCDKDEAEAYIYADKLAQIGTEEVIQALLEVLKSEDIEDAYLAARALSRMENNQEALVSLFEVIHEKKNQNRNGGFVQMLEGFDLTESFVDILRIYLFGNFKASQLAKDFLDSVEFEITPRVLKKAEKHWNHFKNNVNPNSDDFEIKKAEVEEIFQEINELLNGG
;
A
#
# COMPACT_ATOMS: atom_id res chain seq x y z
N MET A 1 26.74 10.83 -11.51
CA MET A 1 25.68 10.01 -10.86
C MET A 1 24.31 10.58 -11.17
N SER A 2 24.02 11.84 -10.85
CA SER A 2 22.73 12.47 -11.17
C SER A 2 22.28 12.35 -12.65
N GLN A 3 23.17 12.62 -13.62
CA GLN A 3 22.84 12.45 -15.04
C GLN A 3 22.47 11.00 -15.42
N THR A 4 23.03 10.01 -14.72
CA THR A 4 22.72 8.59 -14.92
C THR A 4 21.36 8.25 -14.34
N ILE A 5 21.04 8.76 -13.14
CA ILE A 5 19.73 8.57 -12.49
C ILE A 5 18.62 9.18 -13.35
N GLN A 6 18.80 10.42 -13.81
CA GLN A 6 17.85 11.09 -14.69
C GLN A 6 17.61 10.32 -16.00
N ASN A 7 18.66 9.77 -16.61
CA ASN A 7 18.52 8.96 -17.81
C ASN A 7 17.72 7.67 -17.55
N LEU A 8 17.97 7.00 -16.42
CA LEU A 8 17.24 5.80 -16.04
C LEU A 8 15.76 6.11 -15.76
N ILE A 9 15.46 7.20 -15.06
CA ILE A 9 14.07 7.66 -14.83
C ILE A 9 13.38 7.96 -16.17
N GLN A 10 14.05 8.70 -17.06
CA GLN A 10 13.50 9.03 -18.37
C GLN A 10 13.13 7.76 -19.17
N LYS A 11 14.01 6.75 -19.17
CA LYS A 11 13.75 5.48 -19.86
C LYS A 11 12.70 4.62 -19.17
N MET A 12 12.62 4.67 -17.84
CA MET A 12 11.57 4.00 -17.08
C MET A 12 10.18 4.58 -17.42
N CYS A 13 10.09 5.90 -17.66
CA CYS A 13 8.85 6.59 -18.00
C CYS A 13 8.61 6.74 -19.52
N ASP A 14 9.46 6.13 -20.36
CA ASP A 14 9.31 6.21 -21.81
C ASP A 14 8.23 5.23 -22.29
N LYS A 15 7.18 5.75 -22.91
CA LYS A 15 6.02 4.96 -23.37
C LYS A 15 6.34 4.06 -24.56
N ASP A 16 7.43 4.33 -25.27
CA ASP A 16 7.92 3.48 -26.36
C ASP A 16 8.93 2.42 -25.89
N GLU A 17 9.31 2.42 -24.60
CA GLU A 17 10.29 1.49 -24.03
C GLU A 17 9.62 0.21 -23.53
N ALA A 18 9.67 -0.84 -24.36
CA ALA A 18 9.11 -2.15 -24.05
C ALA A 18 9.72 -2.80 -22.80
N GLU A 19 10.94 -2.41 -22.43
CA GLU A 19 11.66 -2.93 -21.26
C GLU A 19 11.75 -1.91 -20.11
N ALA A 20 10.76 -1.00 -19.99
CA ALA A 20 10.71 0.06 -18.97
C ALA A 20 11.00 -0.45 -17.54
N TYR A 21 10.51 -1.65 -17.23
CA TYR A 21 10.71 -2.29 -15.94
C TYR A 21 12.16 -2.64 -15.60
N ILE A 22 13.03 -2.84 -16.60
CA ILE A 22 14.46 -3.09 -16.38
C ILE A 22 15.11 -1.84 -15.80
N TYR A 23 14.66 -0.65 -16.17
CA TYR A 23 15.18 0.61 -15.64
C TYR A 23 14.72 0.86 -14.21
N ALA A 24 13.47 0.50 -13.87
CA ALA A 24 13.01 0.45 -12.48
C ALA A 24 13.89 -0.47 -11.63
N ASP A 25 14.21 -1.66 -12.13
CA ASP A 25 15.07 -2.63 -11.42
C ASP A 25 16.51 -2.12 -11.26
N LYS A 26 17.06 -1.44 -12.28
CA LYS A 26 18.38 -0.79 -12.20
C LYS A 26 18.39 0.35 -11.17
N LEU A 27 17.32 1.15 -11.09
CA LEU A 27 17.18 2.19 -10.09
C LEU A 27 17.13 1.59 -8.68
N ALA A 28 16.37 0.52 -8.48
CA ALA A 28 16.32 -0.19 -7.21
C ALA A 28 17.72 -0.71 -6.78
N GLN A 29 18.50 -1.26 -7.71
CA GLN A 29 19.87 -1.69 -7.45
C GLN A 29 20.82 -0.55 -7.08
N ILE A 30 20.59 0.67 -7.57
CA ILE A 30 21.39 1.84 -7.19
C ILE A 30 21.10 2.25 -5.75
N GLY A 31 19.84 2.22 -5.32
CA GLY A 31 19.49 2.26 -3.89
C GLY A 31 19.79 3.56 -3.16
N THR A 32 20.25 4.63 -3.83
CA THR A 32 20.67 5.87 -3.15
C THR A 32 19.48 6.73 -2.76
N GLU A 33 19.68 7.60 -1.76
CA GLU A 33 18.69 8.61 -1.36
C GLU A 33 18.24 9.48 -2.56
N GLU A 34 19.16 9.86 -3.45
CA GLU A 34 18.84 10.59 -4.68
C GLU A 34 17.86 9.80 -5.58
N VAL A 35 18.01 8.48 -5.66
CA VAL A 35 17.07 7.62 -6.42
C VAL A 35 15.73 7.52 -5.71
N ILE A 36 15.70 7.37 -4.38
CA ILE A 36 14.45 7.34 -3.62
C ILE A 36 13.66 8.62 -3.89
N GLN A 37 14.28 9.79 -3.72
CA GLN A 37 13.59 11.08 -3.92
C GLN A 37 13.09 11.25 -5.36
N ALA A 38 13.90 10.88 -6.37
CA ALA A 38 13.46 10.93 -7.76
C ALA A 38 12.27 9.97 -8.05
N LEU A 39 12.28 8.76 -7.47
CA LEU A 39 11.18 7.82 -7.61
C LEU A 39 9.92 8.28 -6.87
N LEU A 40 10.06 8.98 -5.72
CA LEU A 40 8.93 9.57 -5.01
C LEU A 40 8.21 10.65 -5.83
N GLU A 41 8.97 11.46 -6.58
CA GLU A 41 8.40 12.43 -7.52
C GLU A 41 7.58 11.73 -8.62
N VAL A 42 8.12 10.64 -9.18
CA VAL A 42 7.41 9.84 -10.21
C VAL A 42 6.18 9.14 -9.63
N LEU A 43 6.29 8.58 -8.42
CA LEU A 43 5.19 7.91 -7.71
C LEU A 43 3.98 8.84 -7.53
N LYS A 44 4.22 10.13 -7.29
CA LYS A 44 3.18 11.16 -7.09
C LYS A 44 2.73 11.84 -8.39
N SER A 45 3.22 11.40 -9.55
CA SER A 45 2.82 11.94 -10.85
C SER A 45 1.39 11.53 -11.23
N GLU A 46 0.87 12.12 -12.32
CA GLU A 46 -0.48 11.79 -12.81
C GLU A 46 -0.55 10.47 -13.59
N ASP A 47 0.58 9.99 -14.12
CA ASP A 47 0.64 8.80 -14.94
C ASP A 47 0.72 7.54 -14.06
N ILE A 48 -0.31 6.71 -14.12
CA ILE A 48 -0.45 5.54 -13.26
C ILE A 48 0.55 4.43 -13.58
N GLU A 49 1.00 4.32 -14.84
CA GLU A 49 1.98 3.31 -15.25
C GLU A 49 3.36 3.70 -14.74
N ASP A 50 3.72 4.97 -14.85
CA ASP A 50 4.97 5.51 -14.33
C ASP A 50 5.01 5.41 -12.80
N ALA A 51 3.92 5.79 -12.14
CA ALA A 51 3.78 5.65 -10.70
C ALA A 51 3.90 4.18 -10.25
N TYR A 52 3.35 3.24 -11.01
CA TYR A 52 3.48 1.81 -10.73
C TYR A 52 4.92 1.32 -10.86
N LEU A 53 5.64 1.74 -11.91
CA LEU A 53 7.07 1.41 -12.06
C LEU A 53 7.91 2.00 -10.94
N ALA A 54 7.59 3.23 -10.50
CA ALA A 54 8.26 3.84 -9.36
C ALA A 54 7.99 3.06 -8.06
N ALA A 55 6.73 2.70 -7.78
CA ALA A 55 6.37 1.88 -6.63
C ALA A 55 7.09 0.52 -6.64
N ARG A 56 7.24 -0.11 -7.82
CA ARG A 56 8.01 -1.35 -8.00
C ARG A 56 9.48 -1.18 -7.70
N ALA A 57 10.09 -0.09 -8.14
CA ALA A 57 11.50 0.18 -7.83
C ALA A 57 11.69 0.38 -6.33
N LEU A 58 10.84 1.21 -5.72
CA LEU A 58 10.87 1.53 -4.29
C LEU A 58 10.67 0.30 -3.39
N SER A 59 9.78 -0.63 -3.77
CA SER A 59 9.55 -1.87 -3.01
C SER A 59 10.72 -2.86 -3.06
N ARG A 60 11.69 -2.64 -3.96
CA ARG A 60 12.89 -3.48 -4.10
C ARG A 60 14.14 -2.85 -3.46
N MET A 61 14.00 -1.67 -2.87
CA MET A 61 15.09 -0.94 -2.21
C MET A 61 15.12 -1.21 -0.71
N GLU A 62 16.31 -1.15 -0.13
CA GLU A 62 16.48 -1.10 1.33
C GLU A 62 16.20 0.33 1.85
N ASN A 63 15.88 0.47 3.15
CA ASN A 63 15.56 1.76 3.79
C ASN A 63 14.44 2.56 3.09
N ASN A 64 13.43 1.87 2.58
CA ASN A 64 12.35 2.43 1.78
C ASN A 64 11.13 2.89 2.60
N GLN A 65 11.23 3.00 3.93
CA GLN A 65 10.07 3.27 4.78
C GLN A 65 9.42 4.64 4.54
N GLU A 66 10.18 5.65 4.11
CA GLU A 66 9.62 6.94 3.68
C GLU A 66 8.71 6.77 2.45
N ALA A 67 9.10 5.87 1.54
CA ALA A 67 8.30 5.56 0.37
C ALA A 67 7.02 4.81 0.68
N LEU A 68 6.97 4.02 1.76
CA LEU A 68 5.74 3.38 2.21
C LEU A 68 4.64 4.41 2.49
N VAL A 69 4.97 5.52 3.16
CA VAL A 69 4.02 6.60 3.46
C VAL A 69 3.44 7.18 2.18
N SER A 70 4.30 7.50 1.20
CA SER A 70 3.88 8.04 -0.09
C SER A 70 3.08 7.02 -0.92
N LEU A 71 3.40 5.73 -0.82
CA LEU A 71 2.65 4.67 -1.49
C LEU A 71 1.24 4.53 -0.90
N PHE A 72 1.07 4.63 0.43
CA PHE A 72 -0.26 4.67 1.04
C PHE A 72 -1.08 5.89 0.61
N GLU A 73 -0.47 7.07 0.47
CA GLU A 73 -1.14 8.25 -0.10
C GLU A 73 -1.74 7.91 -1.47
N VAL A 74 -0.92 7.37 -2.38
CA VAL A 74 -1.34 6.98 -3.74
C VAL A 74 -2.42 5.89 -3.73
N ILE A 75 -2.29 4.86 -2.88
CA ILE A 75 -3.28 3.77 -2.76
C ILE A 75 -4.65 4.29 -2.30
N HIS A 76 -4.65 5.26 -1.38
CA HIS A 76 -5.87 5.80 -0.79
C HIS A 76 -6.50 6.95 -1.58
N GLU A 77 -5.85 7.44 -2.64
CA GLU A 77 -6.44 8.42 -3.52
C GLU A 77 -7.67 7.87 -4.24
N LYS A 78 -8.76 8.64 -4.19
CA LYS A 78 -10.03 8.26 -4.81
C LYS A 78 -9.90 7.98 -6.32
N LYS A 79 -9.01 8.70 -7.03
CA LYS A 79 -8.75 8.46 -8.46
C LYS A 79 -8.18 7.06 -8.73
N ASN A 80 -7.46 6.48 -7.77
CA ASN A 80 -6.81 5.19 -7.89
C ASN A 80 -7.64 4.04 -7.33
N GLN A 81 -8.77 4.31 -6.65
CA GLN A 81 -9.56 3.29 -5.95
C GLN A 81 -9.91 2.06 -6.83
N ASN A 82 -10.21 2.26 -8.11
CA ASN A 82 -10.55 1.17 -9.03
C ASN A 82 -9.32 0.43 -9.61
N ARG A 83 -8.11 0.93 -9.39
CA ARG A 83 -6.85 0.44 -10.00
C ARG A 83 -5.71 0.28 -8.99
N ASN A 84 -5.98 0.40 -7.70
CA ASN A 84 -4.95 0.43 -6.66
C ASN A 84 -4.37 -0.95 -6.33
N GLY A 85 -4.97 -2.06 -6.78
CA GLY A 85 -4.44 -3.41 -6.52
C GLY A 85 -3.02 -3.66 -7.05
N GLY A 86 -2.55 -2.91 -8.06
CA GLY A 86 -1.15 -2.95 -8.48
C GLY A 86 -0.20 -2.33 -7.45
N PHE A 87 -0.58 -1.18 -6.88
CA PHE A 87 0.17 -0.52 -5.82
C PHE A 87 0.16 -1.32 -4.51
N VAL A 88 -0.98 -1.92 -4.14
CA VAL A 88 -1.09 -2.76 -2.94
C VAL A 88 -0.16 -3.97 -3.02
N GLN A 89 0.04 -4.55 -4.21
CA GLN A 89 1.02 -5.64 -4.39
C GLN A 89 2.45 -5.20 -4.08
N MET A 90 2.79 -3.93 -4.28
CA MET A 90 4.13 -3.43 -3.97
C MET A 90 4.40 -3.36 -2.47
N LEU A 91 3.36 -3.41 -1.61
CA LEU A 91 3.51 -3.46 -0.15
C LEU A 91 4.26 -4.69 0.34
N GLU A 92 4.36 -5.78 -0.46
CA GLU A 92 5.17 -6.97 -0.17
C GLU A 92 6.65 -6.65 0.09
N GLY A 93 7.15 -5.54 -0.46
CA GLY A 93 8.54 -5.10 -0.32
C GLY A 93 8.82 -4.11 0.82
N PHE A 94 7.85 -3.91 1.73
CA PHE A 94 7.96 -2.96 2.83
C PHE A 94 7.72 -3.63 4.18
N ASP A 95 8.23 -3.01 5.25
CA ASP A 95 7.86 -3.37 6.60
C ASP A 95 6.49 -2.76 6.95
N LEU A 96 5.49 -3.64 7.09
CA LEU A 96 4.10 -3.29 7.35
C LEU A 96 3.72 -3.35 8.82
N THR A 97 4.66 -3.61 9.74
CA THR A 97 4.42 -3.82 11.17
C THR A 97 3.58 -2.70 11.81
N GLU A 98 3.84 -1.44 11.47
CA GLU A 98 3.10 -0.28 11.99
C GLU A 98 1.86 0.12 11.15
N SER A 99 1.54 -0.62 10.09
CA SER A 99 0.61 -0.20 9.02
C SER A 99 -0.81 -0.75 9.15
N PHE A 100 -1.17 -1.35 10.28
CA PHE A 100 -2.46 -2.03 10.48
C PHE A 100 -3.67 -1.20 10.01
N VAL A 101 -3.72 0.09 10.36
CA VAL A 101 -4.85 0.96 10.00
C VAL A 101 -4.97 1.13 8.48
N ASP A 102 -3.85 1.35 7.79
CA ASP A 102 -3.86 1.55 6.35
C ASP A 102 -4.17 0.26 5.60
N ILE A 103 -3.62 -0.89 6.03
CA ILE A 103 -3.97 -2.20 5.48
C ILE A 103 -5.47 -2.49 5.68
N LEU A 104 -6.02 -2.25 6.87
CA LEU A 104 -7.46 -2.41 7.11
C LEU A 104 -8.29 -1.49 6.21
N ARG A 105 -7.87 -0.23 5.99
CA ARG A 105 -8.55 0.69 5.08
C ARG A 105 -8.53 0.17 3.65
N ILE A 106 -7.42 -0.41 3.18
CA ILE A 106 -7.33 -1.02 1.86
C ILE A 106 -8.30 -2.19 1.77
N TYR A 107 -8.33 -3.05 2.80
CA TYR A 107 -9.27 -4.16 2.87
C TYR A 107 -10.73 -3.67 2.79
N LEU A 108 -11.09 -2.61 3.49
CA LEU A 108 -12.47 -2.11 3.52
C LEU A 108 -12.88 -1.36 2.24
N PHE A 109 -12.00 -0.61 1.59
CA PHE A 109 -12.38 0.36 0.55
C PHE A 109 -11.70 0.15 -0.81
N GLY A 110 -10.76 -0.78 -0.92
CA GLY A 110 -10.03 -1.07 -2.15
C GLY A 110 -10.89 -1.80 -3.19
N ASN A 111 -10.41 -1.85 -4.44
CA ASN A 111 -11.01 -2.75 -5.43
C ASN A 111 -10.83 -4.23 -5.02
N PHE A 112 -11.40 -5.16 -5.79
CA PHE A 112 -11.32 -6.60 -5.47
C PHE A 112 -9.88 -7.09 -5.22
N LYS A 113 -8.93 -6.78 -6.12
CA LYS A 113 -7.53 -7.20 -5.97
C LYS A 113 -6.88 -6.57 -4.73
N ALA A 114 -7.09 -5.28 -4.51
CA ALA A 114 -6.56 -4.56 -3.35
C ALA A 114 -7.11 -5.12 -2.04
N SER A 115 -8.41 -5.39 -1.98
CA SER A 115 -9.05 -5.98 -0.81
C SER A 115 -8.48 -7.36 -0.51
N GLN A 116 -8.33 -8.22 -1.53
CA GLN A 116 -7.79 -9.56 -1.31
C GLN A 116 -6.34 -9.52 -0.78
N LEU A 117 -5.46 -8.75 -1.41
CA LEU A 117 -4.08 -8.62 -0.95
C LEU A 117 -3.99 -8.02 0.46
N ALA A 118 -4.83 -7.03 0.76
CA ALA A 118 -4.88 -6.47 2.10
C ALA A 118 -5.35 -7.47 3.15
N LYS A 119 -6.29 -8.37 2.81
CA LYS A 119 -6.67 -9.47 3.70
C LYS A 119 -5.50 -10.40 3.97
N ASP A 120 -4.76 -10.77 2.92
CA ASP A 120 -3.59 -11.63 3.05
C ASP A 120 -2.53 -10.98 3.99
N PHE A 121 -2.34 -9.66 3.91
CA PHE A 121 -1.49 -8.94 4.87
C PHE A 121 -2.07 -8.90 6.29
N LEU A 122 -3.38 -8.69 6.45
CA LEU A 122 -4.02 -8.73 7.77
C LEU A 122 -3.81 -10.08 8.48
N ASP A 123 -3.73 -11.17 7.72
CA ASP A 123 -3.58 -12.52 8.25
C ASP A 123 -2.14 -12.95 8.49
N SER A 124 -1.17 -12.33 7.80
CA SER A 124 0.22 -12.79 7.78
C SER A 124 1.21 -11.86 8.47
N VAL A 125 0.90 -10.57 8.60
CA VAL A 125 1.79 -9.59 9.22
C VAL A 125 1.55 -9.55 10.73
N GLU A 126 2.62 -9.62 11.51
CA GLU A 126 2.60 -9.38 12.95
C GLU A 126 2.61 -7.87 13.21
N PHE A 127 1.43 -7.28 13.45
CA PHE A 127 1.30 -5.84 13.63
C PHE A 127 1.60 -5.37 15.05
N GLU A 128 2.27 -4.22 15.18
CA GLU A 128 2.38 -3.49 16.44
C GLU A 128 1.10 -2.69 16.71
N ILE A 129 0.18 -3.27 17.47
CA ILE A 129 -1.12 -2.67 17.75
C ILE A 129 -1.18 -2.12 19.17
N THR A 130 -1.52 -0.83 19.28
CA THR A 130 -1.82 -0.15 20.55
C THR A 130 -3.32 0.14 20.65
N PRO A 131 -3.86 0.45 21.86
CA PRO A 131 -5.26 0.88 22.00
C PRO A 131 -5.61 2.09 21.12
N ARG A 132 -4.63 2.97 20.83
CA ARG A 132 -4.82 4.12 19.93
C ARG A 132 -4.95 3.68 18.47
N VAL A 133 -4.18 2.68 18.04
CA VAL A 133 -4.25 2.10 16.69
C VAL A 133 -5.60 1.42 16.49
N LEU A 134 -6.01 0.56 17.44
CA LEU A 134 -7.32 -0.10 17.41
C LEU A 134 -8.47 0.91 17.32
N LYS A 135 -8.46 1.95 18.16
CA LYS A 135 -9.49 3.01 18.11
C LYS A 135 -9.55 3.75 16.77
N LYS A 136 -8.44 3.87 16.03
CA LYS A 136 -8.44 4.43 14.67
C LYS A 136 -9.06 3.44 13.68
N ALA A 137 -8.68 2.17 13.76
CA ALA A 137 -9.24 1.10 12.93
C ALA A 137 -10.77 0.98 13.09
N GLU A 138 -11.27 1.01 14.33
CA GLU A 138 -12.72 1.01 14.63
C GLU A 138 -13.47 2.17 13.98
N LYS A 139 -12.85 3.36 13.85
CA LYS A 139 -13.47 4.50 13.16
C LYS A 139 -13.64 4.21 11.67
N HIS A 140 -12.65 3.60 11.03
CA HIS A 140 -12.76 3.21 9.62
C HIS A 140 -13.79 2.11 9.42
N TRP A 141 -13.85 1.13 10.33
CA TRP A 141 -14.90 0.10 10.32
C TRP A 141 -16.30 0.71 10.45
N ASN A 142 -16.51 1.61 11.41
CA ASN A 142 -17.79 2.29 11.58
C ASN A 142 -18.16 3.14 10.36
N HIS A 143 -17.18 3.78 9.71
CA HIS A 143 -17.42 4.48 8.45
C HIS A 143 -17.87 3.51 7.35
N PHE A 144 -17.20 2.37 7.19
CA PHE A 144 -17.59 1.34 6.21
C PHE A 144 -19.03 0.87 6.45
N LYS A 145 -19.38 0.49 7.68
CA LYS A 145 -20.74 0.03 8.04
C LYS A 145 -21.85 1.03 7.69
N ASN A 146 -21.57 2.32 7.82
CA ASN A 146 -22.56 3.36 7.57
C ASN A 146 -22.73 3.71 6.08
N ASN A 147 -21.83 3.24 5.21
CA ASN A 147 -21.79 3.64 3.80
C ASN A 147 -21.94 2.48 2.81
N VAL A 148 -22.03 1.24 3.28
CA VAL A 148 -22.18 0.05 2.46
C VAL A 148 -23.56 -0.60 2.71
N ASN A 149 -24.08 -1.30 1.70
CA ASN A 149 -25.34 -2.04 1.82
C ASN A 149 -25.18 -3.17 2.84
N PRO A 150 -25.89 -3.16 3.98
CA PRO A 150 -25.75 -4.19 5.01
C PRO A 150 -26.22 -5.58 4.55
N ASN A 151 -26.98 -5.69 3.46
CA ASN A 151 -27.48 -6.98 2.95
C ASN A 151 -26.62 -7.56 1.82
N SER A 152 -25.46 -6.97 1.51
CA SER A 152 -24.54 -7.53 0.50
C SER A 152 -23.63 -8.59 1.11
N ASP A 153 -23.31 -9.63 0.34
CA ASP A 153 -22.37 -10.69 0.75
C ASP A 153 -21.00 -10.12 1.17
N ASP A 154 -20.49 -9.13 0.43
CA ASP A 154 -19.22 -8.44 0.75
C ASP A 154 -19.22 -7.80 2.13
N PHE A 155 -20.37 -7.22 2.54
CA PHE A 155 -20.52 -6.62 3.86
C PHE A 155 -20.50 -7.66 4.97
N GLU A 156 -21.25 -8.75 4.81
CA GLU A 156 -21.33 -9.81 5.83
C GLU A 156 -19.99 -10.53 6.00
N ILE A 157 -19.26 -10.77 4.90
CA ILE A 157 -17.89 -11.31 4.94
C ILE A 157 -16.96 -10.37 5.71
N LYS A 158 -16.88 -9.09 5.29
CA LYS A 158 -16.02 -8.09 5.94
C LYS A 158 -16.38 -7.90 7.41
N LYS A 159 -17.66 -7.96 7.76
CA LYS A 159 -18.13 -7.85 9.13
C LYS A 159 -17.61 -8.99 9.99
N ALA A 160 -17.79 -10.23 9.55
CA ALA A 160 -17.32 -11.40 10.29
C ALA A 160 -15.81 -11.30 10.55
N GLU A 161 -15.03 -11.04 9.49
CA GLU A 161 -13.57 -10.99 9.57
C GLU A 161 -13.04 -9.82 10.40
N VAL A 162 -13.59 -8.61 10.24
CA VAL A 162 -13.11 -7.43 10.98
C VAL A 162 -13.51 -7.48 12.46
N GLU A 163 -14.70 -7.98 12.77
CA GLU A 163 -15.14 -8.13 14.17
C GLU A 163 -14.32 -9.21 14.90
N GLU A 164 -13.96 -10.30 14.21
CA GLU A 164 -13.02 -11.32 14.72
C GLU A 164 -11.64 -10.72 15.00
N ILE A 165 -11.04 -10.02 14.02
CA ILE A 165 -9.75 -9.34 14.18
C ILE A 165 -9.77 -8.39 15.39
N PHE A 166 -10.83 -7.57 15.53
CA PHE A 166 -10.93 -6.64 16.67
C PHE A 166 -11.11 -7.35 18.00
N GLN A 167 -11.81 -8.48 18.04
CA GLN A 167 -11.94 -9.27 19.26
C GLN A 167 -10.57 -9.80 19.70
N GLU A 168 -9.81 -10.43 18.79
CA GLU A 168 -8.49 -10.97 19.08
C GLU A 168 -7.52 -9.89 19.57
N ILE A 169 -7.49 -8.73 18.90
CA ILE A 169 -6.67 -7.59 19.33
C ILE A 169 -7.08 -7.12 20.74
N ASN A 170 -8.38 -7.03 21.04
CA ASN A 170 -8.83 -6.64 22.37
C ASN A 170 -8.43 -7.65 23.45
N GLU A 171 -8.49 -8.94 23.14
CA GLU A 171 -8.04 -9.99 24.05
C GLU A 171 -6.53 -9.89 24.31
N LEU A 172 -5.72 -9.65 23.27
CA LEU A 172 -4.27 -9.44 23.41
C LEU A 172 -3.93 -8.19 24.23
N LEU A 173 -4.66 -7.08 24.04
CA LEU A 173 -4.40 -5.82 24.75
C LEU A 173 -4.86 -5.83 26.21
N ASN A 174 -5.90 -6.60 26.55
CA ASN A 174 -6.50 -6.63 27.88
C ASN A 174 -6.18 -7.91 28.68
N GLY A 175 -5.65 -8.94 28.03
CA GLY A 175 -5.31 -10.24 28.60
C GLY A 175 -3.88 -10.37 29.13
N GLY A 176 -3.12 -9.26 29.16
CA GLY A 176 -1.76 -9.15 29.72
C GLY A 176 -1.69 -8.58 31.13
#